data_AF-A0A841HRM1-F1
#
_entry.id   AF-A0A841HRM1-F1
#
_cell.length_a   1.000
_cell.length_b   1.000
_cell.length_c   1.000
_cell.angle_alpha   90.00
_cell.angle_beta   90.00
_cell.angle_gamma   90.00
#
_symmetry.space_group_name_H-M   'P 1'
#
loop_
_entity.id
_entity.type
_entity.pdbx_description
1 polymer ?
#
loop_
_entity_poly.entity_id
_entity_poly.type
_entity_poly.pdbx_seq_one_letter_code
_entity_poly.pdbx_strand_id
1 'polypeptide(L)' 'MARLDEKKRVLEQWLQLPESRRRDATDVVAFAYRLLQERPELIDDNRQSSFETIVGWLMPHLKLEADSG' A
#
# COMPACT_ATOMS: atom_id res chain seq x y z
N MET A 1 -3.11 15.08 -12.06
CA MET A 1 -3.23 15.35 -10.60
C MET A 1 -3.71 14.12 -9.82
N ALA A 2 -4.71 13.36 -10.31
CA ALA A 2 -5.28 12.18 -9.62
C ALA A 2 -4.29 11.18 -8.99
N ARG A 3 -3.26 10.73 -9.73
CA ARG A 3 -2.35 9.66 -9.25
C ARG A 3 -1.57 9.98 -7.97
N LEU A 4 -1.26 11.26 -7.73
CA LEU A 4 -0.56 11.68 -6.51
C LEU A 4 -1.49 11.70 -5.30
N ASP A 5 -2.75 12.13 -5.50
CA ASP A 5 -3.80 12.09 -4.47
C ASP A 5 -4.15 10.65 -4.09
N GLU A 6 -4.16 9.73 -5.06
CA GLU A 6 -4.36 8.30 -4.83
C GLU A 6 -3.23 7.70 -4.00
N LYS A 7 -1.97 7.90 -4.42
CA LYS A 7 -0.80 7.44 -3.66
C LYS A 7 -0.85 7.95 -2.21
N LYS A 8 -1.17 9.23 -2.01
CA LYS A 8 -1.27 9.83 -0.68
C LYS A 8 -2.35 9.15 0.17
N ARG A 9 -3.55 8.94 -0.37
CA ARG A 9 -4.65 8.24 0.33
C ARG A 9 -4.30 6.78 0.68
N VAL A 10 -3.61 6.07 -0.21
CA VAL A 10 -3.15 4.70 0.02
C VAL A 10 -2.14 4.67 1.18
N LEU A 11 -1.19 5.59 1.18
CA LEU A 11 -0.22 5.73 2.26
C LEU A 11 -0.87 6.13 3.58
N GLU A 12 -1.83 7.05 3.59
CA GLU A 12 -2.55 7.44 4.80
C GLU A 12 -3.32 6.26 5.41
N GLN A 13 -4.02 5.47 4.58
CA GLN A 13 -4.72 4.27 5.06
C GLN A 13 -3.75 3.20 5.57
N TRP A 14 -2.60 3.02 4.91
CA TRP A 14 -1.55 2.14 5.40
C TRP A 14 -1.05 2.60 6.77
N LEU A 15 -0.66 3.88 6.91
CA LEU A 15 -0.14 4.44 8.16
C LEU A 15 -1.16 4.45 9.31
N GLN A 16 -2.46 4.47 9.01
CA GLN A 16 -3.53 4.30 10.01
C GLN A 16 -3.63 2.87 10.56
N LEU A 17 -3.07 1.86 9.88
CA LEU A 17 -3.05 0.50 10.40
C LEU A 17 -2.15 0.38 11.63
N PRO A 18 -2.51 -0.50 12.58
CA PRO A 18 -1.65 -0.80 13.72
C PRO A 18 -0.31 -1.37 13.25
N GLU A 19 0.77 -1.11 14.00
CA GLU A 19 2.11 -1.62 13.69
C GLU A 19 2.17 -3.13 13.49
N SER A 20 1.34 -3.89 14.22
CA SER A 20 1.22 -5.36 14.04
C SER A 20 0.82 -5.78 12.63
N ARG A 21 0.27 -4.86 11.82
CA ARG A 21 -0.10 -5.06 10.40
C ARG A 21 0.75 -4.23 9.44
N ARG A 22 1.79 -3.55 9.91
CA ARG A 22 2.72 -2.80 9.06
C ARG A 22 4.15 -3.34 9.11
N ARG A 23 4.31 -4.54 9.67
CA ARG A 23 5.62 -5.09 10.00
C ARG A 23 6.22 -5.94 8.90
N ASP A 24 5.36 -6.58 8.11
CA ASP A 24 5.79 -7.60 7.15
C ASP A 24 5.36 -7.29 5.71
N ALA A 25 6.17 -7.75 4.75
CA ALA A 25 5.84 -7.68 3.32
C ALA A 25 4.52 -8.39 3.00
N THR A 26 4.20 -9.43 3.77
CA THR A 26 2.92 -10.15 3.69
C THR A 26 1.74 -9.24 3.99
N ASP A 27 1.86 -8.33 4.97
CA ASP A 27 0.78 -7.39 5.27
C ASP A 27 0.62 -6.33 4.19
N VAL A 28 1.73 -5.87 3.57
CA VAL A 28 1.66 -4.96 2.42
C VAL A 28 0.92 -5.63 1.26
N VAL A 29 1.24 -6.88 0.96
CA VAL A 29 0.54 -7.67 -0.07
C VAL A 29 -0.94 -7.84 0.28
N ALA A 30 -1.25 -8.21 1.52
CA ALA A 30 -2.62 -8.38 1.98
C ALA A 30 -3.42 -7.07 1.92
N PHE A 31 -2.81 -5.95 2.31
CA PHE A 31 -3.41 -4.63 2.25
C PHE A 31 -3.63 -4.16 0.82
N ALA A 32 -2.63 -4.31 -0.07
CA ALA A 32 -2.77 -3.97 -1.48
C ALA A 32 -3.89 -4.79 -2.14
N TYR A 33 -3.97 -6.08 -1.84
CA TYR A 33 -5.02 -6.94 -2.37
C TYR A 33 -6.41 -6.53 -1.88
N ARG A 34 -6.54 -6.27 -0.56
CA ARG A 34 -7.80 -5.81 0.05
C ARG A 34 -8.22 -4.45 -0.48
N LEU A 35 -7.29 -3.51 -0.60
CA LEU A 35 -7.55 -2.18 -1.12
C LEU A 35 -8.08 -2.21 -2.56
N LEU A 36 -7.55 -3.09 -3.41
CA LEU A 36 -8.06 -3.29 -4.77
C LEU A 36 -9.45 -3.96 -4.78
N GLN A 37 -9.78 -4.77 -3.78
CA GLN A 37 -11.15 -5.30 -3.62
C GLN A 37 -12.14 -4.24 -3.15
N GLU A 38 -11.74 -3.38 -2.21
CA GLU A 38 -12.58 -2.31 -1.67
C GLU A 38 -12.73 -1.12 -2.64
N ARG A 39 -11.72 -0.88 -3.46
CA ARG A 39 -11.67 0.21 -4.43
C ARG A 39 -11.26 -0.31 -5.81
N PRO A 40 -12.18 -0.95 -6.54
CA PRO A 40 -11.92 -1.38 -7.91
C PRO A 40 -11.65 -0.19 -8.85
N GLU A 41 -12.00 1.04 -8.46
CA GLU A 41 -11.64 2.27 -9.19
C GLU A 41 -10.12 2.53 -9.27
N LEU A 42 -9.32 1.94 -8.37
CA LEU A 42 -7.85 1.99 -8.41
C LEU A 42 -7.25 0.93 -9.35
N ILE A 43 -8.08 0.02 -9.85
CA ILE A 43 -7.71 -0.95 -10.87
C ILE A 43 -7.78 -0.21 -12.20
N ASP A 44 -6.61 0.18 -12.72
CA ASP A 44 -6.45 0.53 -14.12
C ASP A 44 -6.66 -0.73 -14.98
N ASP A 45 -6.61 -0.58 -16.31
CA ASP A 45 -6.83 -1.66 -17.30
C ASP A 45 -6.09 -3.00 -16.98
N ASN A 46 -5.01 -2.93 -16.20
CA ASN A 46 -4.33 -4.08 -15.63
C ASN A 46 -4.27 -4.10 -14.08
N ARG A 47 -5.10 -4.96 -13.47
CA ARG A 47 -5.12 -5.24 -12.01
C ARG A 47 -3.75 -5.62 -11.44
N GLN A 48 -2.94 -6.36 -12.20
CA GLN A 48 -1.61 -6.77 -11.75
C GLN A 48 -0.67 -5.56 -11.64
N SER A 49 -0.70 -4.67 -12.63
CA SER A 49 0.09 -3.44 -12.60
C SER A 49 -0.35 -2.47 -11.50
N SER A 50 -1.65 -2.34 -11.21
CA SER A 50 -2.14 -1.56 -10.07
C SER A 50 -1.65 -2.15 -8.74
N PHE A 51 -1.68 -3.48 -8.60
CA PHE A 51 -1.18 -4.17 -7.42
C PHE A 51 0.31 -3.92 -7.19
N GLU A 52 1.14 -4.15 -8.22
CA GLU A 52 2.59 -3.91 -8.16
C GLU A 52 2.91 -2.45 -7.86
N THR A 53 2.11 -1.52 -8.41
CA THR A 53 2.23 -0.08 -8.14
C THR A 53 1.99 0.24 -6.66
N ILE A 54 0.91 -0.29 -6.08
CA ILE A 54 0.57 -0.06 -4.66
C ILE A 54 1.63 -0.68 -3.75
N VAL A 55 2.04 -1.92 -4.02
CA VAL A 55 3.12 -2.58 -3.26
C VAL A 55 4.42 -1.78 -3.34
N GLY A 56 4.77 -1.29 -4.53
CA GLY A 56 5.94 -0.42 -4.73
C GLY A 56 5.86 0.91 -3.99
N TRP A 57 4.66 1.44 -3.74
CA TRP A 57 4.47 2.62 -2.89
C TRP A 57 4.63 2.32 -1.41
N LEU A 58 4.22 1.14 -0.94
CA LEU A 58 4.18 0.77 0.48
C LEU A 58 5.50 0.16 0.98
N MET A 59 6.17 -0.64 0.14
CA MET A 59 7.47 -1.25 0.39
C MET A 59 8.53 -0.32 1.02
N PRO A 60 8.76 0.91 0.53
CA PRO A 60 9.75 1.81 1.14
C PRO A 60 9.37 2.29 2.55
N HIS A 61 8.12 2.15 2.97
CA HIS A 61 7.64 2.57 4.30
C HIS A 61 7.55 1.41 5.30
N LEU A 62 7.93 0.20 4.89
CA LEU A 62 7.84 -1.03 5.68
C LEU A 62 8.94 -1.11 6.77
N LYS A 63 10.00 -0.31 6.64
CA LYS A 63 11.21 -0.39 7.48
C LYS A 63 11.82 0.95 7.89
N LEU A 64 11.07 2.07 7.88
CA LEU A 64 11.63 3.32 8.40
C LEU A 64 11.88 3.30 9.92
N GLU A 65 11.43 2.26 10.65
CA GLU A 65 11.74 2.02 12.07
C GLU A 65 12.46 0.68 12.33
N ALA A 66 13.04 0.04 11.32
CA ALA A 66 13.83 -1.19 11.52
C ALA A 66 15.35 -0.95 11.54
N ASP A 67 15.80 0.30 11.42
CA ASP A 67 17.21 0.72 11.44
C ASP A 67 17.43 1.86 12.46
N SER A 68 16.90 1.68 13.67
CA SER A 68 17.25 2.49 14.85
C SER A 68 17.30 1.58 16.07
N GLY A 69 18.12 0.53 15.99
CA GLY A 69 18.40 -0.44 17.04
C GLY A 69 19.86 -0.84 17.05
#